data_AF-A0A0G4G9U6-F1
#
_entry.id   AF-A0A0G4G9U6-F1
#
_cell.length_a   1.000
_cell.length_b   1.000
_cell.length_c   1.000
_cell.angle_alpha   90.00
_cell.angle_beta   90.00
_cell.angle_gamma   90.00
#
_symmetry.space_group_name_H-M   'P 1'
#
loop_
_entity.id
_entity.type
_entity.pdbx_description
1 polymer ?
#
loop_
_entity_poly.entity_id
_entity_poly.type
_entity_poly.pdbx_seq_one_letter_code
_entity_poly.pdbx_strand_id
1 'polypeptide(L)'
;MSDAGSAHSVHEDVDDDARIAERVPKSVKRLRACLTCKLVKTYEQFYDSGCDNCVEFAIQGERNAVESYTTAEFAGFISMMEPSTSFAARVNGLGKRVPGCYAIRVFGLPPEAAMDARERD
;
A
#
# COMPACT_ATOMS: atom_id res chain seq x y z
N MET A 1 -30.72 -20.01 16.41
CA MET A 1 -30.23 -19.21 15.26
C MET A 1 -28.79 -19.59 15.10
N SER A 2 -28.49 -20.30 14.02
CA SER A 2 -27.24 -21.03 13.80
C SER A 2 -26.10 -20.05 13.61
N ASP A 3 -25.10 -20.16 14.47
CA ASP A 3 -23.79 -19.53 14.31
C ASP A 3 -23.08 -20.26 13.17
N ALA A 4 -23.14 -19.69 11.97
CA ALA A 4 -22.38 -20.16 10.83
C ALA A 4 -20.98 -19.53 10.94
N GLY A 5 -20.15 -20.08 11.83
CA GLY A 5 -18.72 -19.85 11.78
C GLY A 5 -18.21 -20.26 10.40
N SER A 6 -17.91 -19.26 9.57
CA SER A 6 -17.34 -19.46 8.24
C SER A 6 -16.05 -20.25 8.40
N ALA A 7 -16.04 -21.49 7.92
CA ALA A 7 -14.85 -22.32 7.88
C ALA A 7 -13.90 -21.73 6.83
N HIS A 8 -13.16 -20.68 7.20
CA HIS A 8 -11.99 -20.26 6.45
C HIS A 8 -10.98 -21.41 6.55
N SER A 9 -10.52 -21.91 5.41
CA SER A 9 -9.59 -23.04 5.40
C SER A 9 -8.19 -22.57 5.80
N VAL A 10 -7.48 -23.39 6.57
CA VAL A 10 -6.09 -23.12 6.99
C VAL A 10 -5.12 -22.88 5.83
N HIS A 11 -5.47 -23.31 4.61
CA HIS A 11 -4.68 -23.05 3.41
C HIS A 11 -4.86 -21.62 2.91
N GLU A 12 -6.07 -21.05 3.01
CA GLU A 12 -6.34 -19.65 2.65
C GLU A 12 -5.67 -18.68 3.63
N ASP A 13 -5.66 -19.02 4.93
CA ASP A 13 -5.01 -18.20 5.97
C ASP A 13 -3.49 -18.02 5.70
N VAL A 14 -2.82 -19.07 5.23
CA VAL A 14 -1.37 -19.05 4.93
C VAL A 14 -1.06 -18.18 3.71
N ASP A 15 -1.90 -18.22 2.68
CA ASP A 15 -1.73 -17.42 1.47
C ASP A 15 -1.94 -15.92 1.74
N ASP A 16 -2.87 -15.60 2.65
CA ASP A 16 -3.14 -14.23 3.06
C ASP A 16 -1.99 -13.64 3.91
N ASP A 17 -1.42 -14.42 4.83
CA ASP A 17 -0.24 -14.00 5.61
C ASP A 17 0.95 -13.67 4.70
N ALA A 18 1.20 -14.51 3.69
CA ALA A 18 2.28 -14.27 2.73
C ALA A 18 2.06 -12.98 1.91
N ARG A 19 0.81 -12.72 1.51
CA ARG A 19 0.43 -11.49 0.79
C ARG A 19 0.56 -10.25 1.66
N ILE A 20 0.18 -10.33 2.93
CA ILE A 20 0.34 -9.24 3.90
C ILE A 20 1.82 -8.96 4.13
N ALA A 21 2.64 -10.00 4.28
CA ALA A 21 4.08 -9.85 4.51
C ALA A 21 4.78 -9.07 3.37
N GLU A 22 4.35 -9.24 2.12
CA GLU A 22 4.92 -8.49 0.97
C GLU A 22 4.56 -6.99 0.99
N ARG A 23 3.57 -6.59 1.79
CA ARG A 23 3.15 -5.18 1.96
C ARG A 23 3.87 -4.47 3.09
N VAL A 24 4.52 -5.23 3.97
CA VAL A 24 5.33 -4.68 5.06
C VAL A 24 6.72 -4.33 4.53
N PRO A 25 7.27 -3.15 4.82
CA PRO A 25 8.64 -2.83 4.44
C PRO A 25 9.65 -3.85 4.99
N LYS A 26 10.40 -4.51 4.11
CA LYS A 26 11.43 -5.49 4.48
C LYS A 26 12.65 -4.87 5.18
N SER A 27 12.79 -3.55 5.09
CA SER A 27 13.87 -2.78 5.70
C SER A 27 13.44 -1.32 5.88
N VAL A 28 14.07 -0.63 6.83
CA VAL A 28 13.94 0.83 6.98
C VAL A 28 14.84 1.61 6.01
N LYS A 29 15.70 0.91 5.27
CA LYS A 29 16.56 1.52 4.24
C LYS A 29 15.79 1.61 2.92
N ARG A 30 16.03 2.70 2.18
CA ARG A 30 15.45 2.94 0.85
C ARG A 30 13.91 2.86 0.83
N LEU A 31 13.27 3.29 1.91
CA LEU A 31 11.82 3.42 1.96
C LEU A 31 11.35 4.43 0.93
N ARG A 32 10.21 4.13 0.32
CA ARG A 32 9.50 5.03 -0.58
C ARG A 32 8.02 4.97 -0.28
N ALA A 33 7.32 6.07 -0.50
CA ALA A 33 5.87 6.14 -0.44
C ALA A 33 5.30 6.29 -1.86
N CYS A 34 4.24 5.56 -2.17
CA CYS A 34 3.48 5.76 -3.41
C CYS A 34 2.85 7.17 -3.42
N LEU A 35 3.05 7.90 -4.52
CA LEU A 35 2.56 9.27 -4.69
C LEU A 35 1.03 9.37 -4.83
N THR A 36 0.37 8.24 -5.11
CA THR A 36 -1.10 8.14 -5.23
C THR A 36 -1.74 7.64 -3.93
N CYS A 37 -1.38 6.43 -3.48
CA CYS A 37 -2.08 5.78 -2.34
C CYS A 37 -1.34 5.85 -0.99
N LYS A 38 -0.14 6.45 -0.95
CA LYS A 38 0.72 6.56 0.25
C LYS A 38 1.29 5.25 0.81
N LEU A 39 1.07 4.10 0.17
CA LEU A 39 1.67 2.83 0.58
C LEU A 39 3.20 2.97 0.66
N VAL A 40 3.80 2.47 1.75
CA VAL A 40 5.23 2.52 2.02
C VAL A 40 5.79 1.12 1.90
N LYS A 41 6.81 0.98 1.05
CA LYS A 41 7.63 -0.23 0.87
C LYS A 41 9.08 0.18 0.60
N THR A 42 10.01 -0.77 0.53
CA THR A 42 11.34 -0.47 -0.01
C THR A 42 11.29 -0.25 -1.53
N TYR A 43 12.29 0.44 -2.07
CA TYR A 43 12.48 0.54 -3.53
C TYR A 43 12.41 -0.83 -4.21
N GLU A 44 13.12 -1.82 -3.66
CA GLU A 44 13.17 -3.18 -4.20
C GLU A 44 11.79 -3.82 -4.22
N GLN A 45 11.00 -3.69 -3.16
CA GLN A 45 9.65 -4.24 -3.13
C GLN A 45 8.73 -3.61 -4.17
N PHE A 46 8.83 -2.29 -4.42
CA PHE A 46 8.09 -1.67 -5.52
C PHE A 46 8.55 -2.16 -6.90
N TYR A 47 9.85 -2.37 -7.08
CA TYR A 47 10.39 -2.93 -8.32
C TYR A 47 9.93 -4.38 -8.54
N ASP A 48 9.98 -5.21 -7.50
CA ASP A 48 9.71 -6.66 -7.59
C ASP A 48 8.22 -6.98 -7.66
N SER A 49 7.38 -6.23 -6.94
CA SER A 49 5.96 -6.54 -6.73
C SER A 49 4.98 -5.40 -7.09
N GLY A 50 5.49 -4.21 -7.40
CA GLY A 50 4.65 -3.04 -7.68
C GLY A 50 3.94 -2.48 -6.44
N CYS A 51 2.84 -1.77 -6.69
CA CYS A 51 1.98 -1.17 -5.65
C CYS A 51 0.65 -1.93 -5.57
N ASP A 52 0.31 -2.47 -4.40
CA ASP A 52 -0.91 -3.26 -4.19
C ASP A 52 -2.22 -2.48 -4.38
N ASN A 53 -2.19 -1.15 -4.25
CA ASN A 53 -3.38 -0.31 -4.40
C ASN A 53 -3.47 0.35 -5.79
N CYS A 54 -2.41 0.27 -6.59
CA CYS A 54 -2.27 1.03 -7.84
C CYS A 54 -1.69 0.14 -8.96
N VAL A 55 -2.31 -1.02 -9.16
CA VAL A 55 -1.86 -2.06 -10.09
C VAL A 55 -1.88 -1.55 -11.54
N GLU A 56 -2.78 -0.61 -11.85
CA GLU A 56 -2.96 -0.01 -13.17
C GLU A 56 -1.75 0.79 -13.68
N PHE A 57 -0.84 1.21 -12.80
CA PHE A 57 0.34 2.01 -13.19
C PHE A 57 1.55 1.17 -13.60
N ALA A 58 1.44 -0.16 -13.60
CA ALA A 58 2.46 -1.09 -14.10
C ALA A 58 3.89 -0.78 -13.57
N ILE A 59 4.01 -0.50 -12.26
CA ILE A 59 5.27 -0.13 -11.62
C ILE A 59 6.27 -1.30 -11.59
N GLN A 60 5.77 -2.53 -11.52
CA GLN A 60 6.57 -3.74 -11.39
C GLN A 60 7.52 -3.92 -12.59
N GLY A 61 8.79 -4.21 -12.31
CA GLY A 61 9.83 -4.44 -13.30
C GLY A 61 10.36 -3.19 -14.01
N GLU A 62 9.76 -2.02 -13.78
CA GLU A 62 10.11 -0.77 -14.47
C GLU A 62 10.70 0.27 -13.51
N ARG A 63 12.03 0.47 -13.57
CA ARG A 63 12.76 1.36 -12.65
C ARG A 63 12.30 2.81 -12.74
N ASN A 64 12.05 3.30 -13.94
CA ASN A 64 11.59 4.68 -14.14
C ASN A 64 10.18 4.87 -13.56
N ALA A 65 9.34 3.84 -13.62
CA ALA A 65 8.02 3.87 -13.01
C ALA A 65 8.12 3.89 -11.48
N VAL A 66 9.00 3.08 -10.87
CA VAL A 66 9.23 3.15 -9.42
C VAL A 66 9.61 4.57 -9.01
N GLU A 67 10.54 5.20 -9.72
CA GLU A 67 11.00 6.56 -9.39
C GLU A 67 9.94 7.63 -9.66
N SER A 68 9.11 7.46 -10.68
CA SER A 68 8.09 8.44 -11.08
C SER A 68 6.81 8.36 -10.24
N TYR A 69 6.43 7.16 -9.78
CA TYR A 69 5.19 6.92 -9.03
C TYR A 69 5.39 6.83 -7.51
N THR A 70 6.63 6.89 -7.03
CA THR A 70 6.94 6.84 -5.59
C THR A 70 8.01 7.86 -5.22
N THR A 71 8.09 8.24 -3.95
CA THR A 71 9.05 9.23 -3.45
C THR A 71 9.75 8.73 -2.19
N ALA A 72 11.03 9.08 -2.01
CA ALA A 72 11.72 8.90 -0.74
C ALA A 72 11.34 10.00 0.29
N GLU A 73 10.78 11.11 -0.19
CA GLU A 73 10.38 12.26 0.62
C GLU A 73 8.95 12.06 1.13
N PHE A 74 8.82 11.59 2.37
CA PHE A 74 7.56 11.46 3.08
C PHE A 74 7.77 11.67 4.59
N ALA A 75 6.71 12.02 5.32
CA ALA A 75 6.79 12.29 6.76
C ALA A 75 5.86 11.38 7.55
N GLY A 76 6.46 10.59 8.46
CA GLY A 76 5.77 9.63 9.32
C GLY A 76 5.09 8.50 8.54
N PHE A 77 4.88 7.36 9.17
CA PHE A 77 4.03 6.30 8.61
C PHE A 77 3.28 5.53 9.69
N ILE A 78 2.17 4.92 9.29
CA ILE A 78 1.25 4.16 10.13
C ILE A 78 1.17 2.74 9.58
N SER A 79 1.29 1.74 10.44
CA SER A 79 0.99 0.35 10.08
C SER A 79 -0.52 0.12 10.21
N MET A 80 -1.18 -0.01 9.07
CA MET A 80 -2.63 -0.20 8.97
C MET A 80 -2.96 -1.68 8.88
N MET A 81 -3.65 -2.20 9.90
CA MET A 81 -4.06 -3.60 9.98
C MET A 81 -5.48 -3.80 9.43
N GLU A 82 -6.43 -2.98 9.87
CA GLU A 82 -7.84 -3.02 9.44
C GLU A 82 -8.28 -1.64 8.93
N PRO A 83 -8.04 -1.32 7.64
CA PRO A 83 -8.35 -0.01 7.07
C PRO A 83 -9.83 0.36 7.11
N SER A 84 -10.73 -0.62 6.93
CA SER A 84 -12.16 -0.37 6.72
C SER A 84 -12.88 0.15 7.96
N THR A 85 -12.38 -0.19 9.16
CA THR A 85 -12.99 0.18 10.45
C THR A 85 -12.18 1.21 11.24
N SER A 86 -10.93 1.45 10.84
CA SER A 86 -9.99 2.29 11.60
C SER A 86 -10.32 3.79 11.51
N PHE A 87 -10.43 4.45 12.67
CA PHE A 87 -10.47 5.91 12.75
C PHE A 87 -9.22 6.55 12.11
N ALA A 88 -8.04 5.98 12.40
CA ALA A 88 -6.77 6.47 11.85
C ALA A 88 -6.74 6.34 10.32
N ALA A 89 -7.33 5.29 9.75
CA ALA A 89 -7.45 5.16 8.31
C ALA A 89 -8.34 6.25 7.72
N ARG A 90 -9.53 6.44 8.30
CA ARG A 90 -10.50 7.44 7.84
C ARG A 90 -9.91 8.86 7.81
N VAL A 91 -9.24 9.29 8.88
CA VAL A 91 -8.65 10.64 8.93
C VAL A 91 -7.44 10.83 8.01
N ASN A 92 -6.85 9.73 7.49
CA ASN A 92 -5.73 9.77 6.56
C ASN A 92 -6.13 9.42 5.10
N GLY A 93 -7.42 9.18 4.82
CA GLY A 93 -7.90 8.77 3.50
C GLY A 93 -7.52 7.34 3.11
N LEU A 94 -7.32 6.44 4.08
CA LEU A 94 -6.82 5.08 3.86
C LEU A 94 -7.91 4.01 3.93
N GLY A 95 -9.18 4.37 4.12
CA GLY A 95 -10.25 3.43 4.45
C GLY A 95 -10.56 2.36 3.39
N LYS A 96 -10.14 2.59 2.14
CA LYS A 96 -10.32 1.66 1.01
C LYS A 96 -9.00 1.00 0.57
N ARG A 97 -7.93 1.18 1.33
CA ARG A 97 -6.60 0.66 1.00
C ARG A 97 -6.42 -0.73 1.60
N VAL A 98 -5.49 -1.51 1.06
CA VAL A 98 -5.14 -2.83 1.65
C VAL A 98 -4.43 -2.69 3.00
N PRO A 99 -4.36 -3.73 3.84
CA PRO A 99 -3.48 -3.72 5.01
C PRO A 99 -2.01 -3.52 4.60
N GLY A 100 -1.26 -2.70 5.35
CA GLY A 100 0.12 -2.34 5.02
C GLY A 100 0.62 -1.09 5.76
N CYS A 101 1.84 -0.65 5.46
CA CYS A 101 2.38 0.60 6.01
C CYS A 101 2.08 1.79 5.09
N TYR A 102 1.61 2.91 5.62
CA TYR A 102 1.22 4.09 4.84
C TYR A 102 1.83 5.36 5.39
N ALA A 103 2.33 6.23 4.51
CA ALA A 103 2.86 7.53 4.90
C ALA A 103 1.73 8.46 5.36
N ILE A 104 1.98 9.27 6.39
CA ILE A 104 1.02 10.30 6.85
C ILE A 104 0.98 11.44 5.82
N ARG A 105 2.15 11.88 5.35
CA ARG A 105 2.30 12.89 4.29
C ARG A 105 3.32 12.44 3.27
N VAL A 106 3.05 12.72 2.00
CA VAL A 106 3.92 12.40 0.86
C VAL A 106 4.24 13.69 0.11
N PHE A 107 5.51 13.88 -0.27
CA PHE A 107 5.95 15.07 -1.00
C PHE A 107 6.24 14.72 -2.46
N GLY A 108 5.59 15.47 -3.37
CA GLY A 108 5.68 15.27 -4.80
C GLY A 108 4.32 15.11 -5.46
N LEU A 109 4.36 14.95 -6.77
CA LEU A 109 3.20 14.82 -7.63
C LEU A 109 3.39 13.55 -8.49
N PRO A 110 2.38 12.65 -8.54
CA PRO A 110 2.47 11.52 -9.45
C PRO A 110 2.42 11.99 -10.91
N PRO A 111 2.67 11.12 -11.89
CA PRO A 111 2.39 11.42 -13.30
C PRO A 111 0.91 11.81 -13.50
N GLU A 112 0.63 12.59 -14.53
CA GLU A 112 -0.71 13.13 -14.82
C GLU A 112 -1.78 12.03 -14.89
N ALA A 113 -1.44 10.89 -15.49
CA ALA A 113 -2.30 9.70 -15.58
C ALA A 113 -2.76 9.15 -14.21
N ALA A 114 -2.10 9.53 -13.11
CA ALA A 114 -2.39 9.09 -11.75
C ALA A 114 -2.89 10.21 -10.83
N MET A 115 -3.08 11.43 -11.34
CA MET A 115 -3.62 12.56 -10.56
C MET A 115 -5.05 12.30 -10.13
N ASP A 116 -5.94 11.95 -11.06
CA ASP A 116 -7.34 11.66 -10.77
C ASP A 116 -7.50 10.50 -9.78
N ALA A 117 -6.58 9.52 -9.83
CA ALA A 117 -6.58 8.39 -8.90
C ALA A 117 -6.27 8.80 -7.46
N ARG A 118 -5.55 9.90 -7.27
CA ARG A 118 -5.20 10.45 -5.95
C ARG A 118 -6.37 11.18 -5.31
N GLU A 119 -7.29 11.72 -6.11
CA GLU A 119 -8.43 12.51 -5.64
C GLU A 119 -9.67 11.68 -5.30
N ARG A 120 -9.68 10.40 -5.66
CA ARG A 120 -10.83 9.49 -5.45
C ARG A 120 -10.91 8.86 -4.03
N ASP A 121 -10.04 9.30 -3.12
CA ASP A 121 -9.97 8.88 -1.71
C ASP A 121 -10.56 9.93 -0.76
#